data_AF-A0AAW6FHP9-F1
#
_entry.id   AF-A0AAW6FHP9-F1
#
_cell.length_a   1.000
_cell.length_b   1.000
_cell.length_c   1.000
_cell.angle_alpha   90.00
_cell.angle_beta   90.00
_cell.angle_gamma   90.00
#
_symmetry.space_group_name_H-M   'P 1'
#
loop_
_entity.id
_entity.type
_entity.pdbx_description
1 polymer ?
#
loop_
_entity_poly.entity_id
_entity_poly.type
_entity_poly.pdbx_seq_one_letter_code
_entity_poly.pdbx_strand_id
1 'polypeptide(L)'
;MKFQHILWLLITIAIVPVGVNLILLCPTPLSIPVLGQPVEWISFWGNYASNIVYIVVTIYVLISTQKQTKIQMVTQIKSVQLQTRLENLRNQLIGNYKMFDLQSLSIAANYLRYGNYKDAVEILLKMNSNMEMQSNASCLYFSLENPSDEEVIYNDCIQEIMIPYGCLVNDLIFVLPIIEAEMREVPMSPQEIVDYTKQQYDYLMSNLVYDLKTRQYYEEGNSVLSKILNLEVNDDFSIVFNDILNKRLLDSVSIHSKKYKLIACTEQLLKSEERKMSKLLEG
;
A
#
# COMPACT_ATOMS: atom_id res chain seq x y z
N MET A 1 11.29 -26.12 29.73
CA MET A 1 11.28 -27.14 30.80
C MET A 1 9.90 -27.14 31.45
N LYS A 2 9.14 -28.24 31.38
CA LYS A 2 7.83 -28.34 32.07
C LYS A 2 8.05 -28.23 33.58
N PHE A 3 7.12 -27.60 34.32
CA PHE A 3 7.14 -27.47 35.78
C PHE A 3 7.44 -28.81 36.49
N GLN A 4 6.95 -29.90 35.90
CA GLN A 4 7.23 -31.27 36.33
C GLN A 4 8.72 -31.60 36.45
N HIS A 5 9.60 -31.09 35.56
CA HIS A 5 11.04 -31.36 35.64
C HIS A 5 11.74 -30.55 36.73
N ILE A 6 11.29 -29.33 37.01
CA ILE A 6 11.78 -28.53 38.15
C ILE A 6 11.38 -29.21 39.46
N LEU A 7 10.15 -29.70 39.52
CA LEU A 7 9.62 -30.45 40.66
C LEU A 7 10.40 -31.74 40.90
N TRP A 8 10.68 -32.53 39.85
CA TRP A 8 11.51 -33.74 39.96
C TRP A 8 12.94 -33.42 40.44
N LEU A 9 13.54 -32.32 39.95
CA LEU A 9 14.85 -31.87 40.40
C LEU A 9 14.83 -31.56 41.91
N LEU A 10 13.86 -30.74 42.36
CA LEU A 10 13.68 -30.37 43.77
C LEU A 10 13.42 -31.57 44.68
N ILE A 11 12.62 -32.54 44.22
CA ILE A 11 12.37 -33.79 44.95
C ILE A 11 13.66 -34.60 45.11
N THR A 12 14.46 -34.70 44.05
CA THR A 12 15.72 -35.45 44.06
C THR A 12 16.72 -34.78 45.02
N ILE A 13 16.78 -33.46 45.00
CA ILE A 13 17.60 -32.62 45.89
C ILE A 13 17.20 -32.81 47.37
N ALA A 14 15.91 -32.98 47.68
CA ALA A 14 15.43 -33.18 49.04
C ALA A 14 15.64 -34.61 49.56
N ILE A 15 15.58 -35.61 48.66
CA ILE A 15 15.68 -37.04 49.02
C ILE A 15 17.12 -37.51 49.13
N VAL A 16 18.04 -37.00 48.30
CA VAL A 16 19.46 -37.40 48.31
C VAL A 16 20.13 -37.21 49.69
N PRO A 17 19.92 -36.10 50.43
CA PRO A 17 20.45 -35.95 51.79
C PRO A 17 19.92 -36.98 52.78
N VAL A 18 18.64 -37.34 52.67
CA VAL A 18 18.01 -38.36 53.53
C VAL A 18 18.57 -39.74 53.21
N GLY A 19 18.70 -40.09 51.94
CA GLY A 19 19.28 -41.36 51.51
C GLY A 19 20.74 -41.52 51.94
N VAL A 20 21.55 -40.45 51.81
CA VAL A 20 22.95 -40.46 52.25
C VAL A 20 23.06 -40.52 53.77
N ASN A 21 22.26 -39.79 54.53
CA ASN A 21 22.26 -39.91 56.00
C ASN A 21 21.84 -41.31 56.50
N LEU A 22 20.89 -41.97 55.82
CA LEU A 22 20.51 -43.36 56.14
C LEU A 22 21.65 -44.35 55.88
N ILE A 23 22.44 -44.12 54.82
CA ILE A 23 23.65 -44.89 54.51
C ILE A 23 24.71 -44.66 55.61
N LEU A 24 24.90 -43.42 56.07
CA LEU A 24 25.89 -43.03 57.08
C LEU A 24 25.57 -43.52 58.51
N LEU A 25 24.30 -43.72 58.85
CA LEU A 25 23.87 -44.31 60.13
C LEU A 25 24.12 -45.82 60.21
N CYS A 26 24.48 -46.45 59.09
CA CYS A 26 24.92 -47.82 59.05
C CYS A 26 26.42 -47.88 59.43
N PRO A 27 26.86 -48.77 60.33
CA PRO A 27 28.28 -48.82 60.75
C PRO A 27 29.25 -49.10 59.59
N THR A 28 28.76 -49.82 58.57
CA THR A 28 29.49 -50.17 57.34
C THR A 28 28.49 -50.42 56.21
N PRO A 29 27.90 -49.38 55.58
CA PRO A 29 27.09 -49.60 54.39
C PRO A 29 27.99 -50.22 53.31
N LEU A 30 27.68 -51.45 52.88
CA LEU A 30 28.41 -52.16 51.83
C LEU A 30 29.93 -52.28 52.07
N SER A 31 30.38 -52.31 53.33
CA SER A 31 31.80 -52.38 53.72
C SER A 31 32.67 -51.17 53.33
N ILE A 32 32.05 -50.01 53.07
CA ILE A 32 32.76 -48.76 52.76
C ILE A 32 32.84 -47.92 54.05
N PRO A 33 34.04 -47.52 54.51
CA PRO A 33 34.18 -46.69 55.71
C PRO A 33 33.61 -45.28 55.46
N VAL A 34 32.86 -44.76 56.43
CA VAL A 34 32.41 -43.36 56.41
C VAL A 34 33.63 -42.45 56.59
N LEU A 35 33.98 -41.70 55.55
CA LEU A 35 35.11 -40.77 55.55
C LEU A 35 34.65 -39.37 55.98
N GLY A 36 35.39 -38.76 56.91
CA GLY A 36 35.27 -37.33 57.28
C GLY A 36 34.67 -37.04 58.66
N GLN A 37 35.01 -35.88 59.22
CA GLN A 37 34.51 -35.38 60.50
C GLN A 37 33.13 -34.69 60.34
N PRO A 38 32.30 -34.60 61.40
CA PRO A 38 30.97 -33.99 61.31
C PRO A 38 30.93 -32.57 60.71
N VAL A 39 31.98 -31.77 60.97
CA VAL A 39 32.11 -30.39 60.44
C VAL A 39 32.31 -30.40 58.92
N GLU A 40 33.06 -31.35 58.38
CA GLU A 40 33.30 -31.50 56.94
C GLU A 40 32.01 -31.87 56.21
N TRP A 41 31.18 -32.70 56.84
CA TRP A 41 29.85 -33.07 56.34
C TRP A 41 28.87 -31.89 56.30
N ILE A 42 28.83 -31.06 57.35
CA ILE A 42 28.00 -29.84 57.35
C ILE A 42 28.44 -28.88 56.23
N SER A 43 29.75 -28.72 56.04
CA SER A 43 30.31 -27.89 54.96
C SER A 43 29.97 -28.45 53.56
N PHE A 44 30.05 -29.77 53.38
CA PHE A 44 29.63 -30.44 52.14
C PHE A 44 28.15 -30.18 51.84
N TRP A 45 27.26 -30.37 52.82
CA TRP A 45 25.83 -30.14 52.63
C TRP A 45 25.48 -28.67 52.40
N GLY A 46 26.15 -27.75 53.09
CA GLY A 46 26.00 -26.31 52.87
C GLY A 46 26.37 -25.90 51.43
N ASN A 47 27.49 -26.44 50.92
CA ASN A 47 27.92 -26.21 49.53
C ASN A 47 27.02 -26.91 48.50
N TYR A 48 26.54 -28.11 48.79
CA TYR A 48 25.62 -28.83 47.92
C TYR A 48 24.30 -28.06 47.76
N ALA A 49 23.69 -27.65 48.88
CA ALA A 49 22.45 -26.90 48.88
C ALA A 49 22.59 -25.52 48.20
N SER A 50 23.69 -24.79 48.44
CA SER A 50 23.92 -23.47 47.83
C SER A 50 24.12 -23.57 46.31
N ASN A 51 24.89 -24.54 45.83
CA ASN A 51 25.11 -24.77 44.41
C ASN A 51 23.80 -25.13 43.68
N ILE A 52 22.95 -25.91 44.32
CA ILE A 52 21.64 -26.27 43.77
C ILE A 52 20.73 -25.06 43.66
N VAL A 53 20.61 -24.25 44.71
CA VAL A 53 19.81 -23.02 44.69
C VAL A 53 20.32 -22.09 43.58
N TYR A 54 21.65 -21.96 43.45
CA TYR A 54 22.28 -21.20 42.38
C TYR A 54 21.91 -21.72 40.97
N ILE A 55 21.95 -23.03 40.74
CA ILE A 55 21.55 -23.65 39.46
C ILE A 55 20.08 -23.38 39.16
N VAL A 56 19.18 -23.56 40.14
CA VAL A 56 17.74 -23.34 39.95
C VAL A 56 17.44 -21.88 39.62
N VAL A 57 18.04 -20.94 40.34
CA VAL A 57 17.90 -19.49 40.07
C VAL A 57 18.44 -19.15 38.68
N THR A 58 19.62 -19.66 38.32
CA THR A 58 20.25 -19.40 37.01
C THR A 58 19.39 -19.93 35.87
N ILE A 59 18.84 -21.15 35.99
CA ILE A 59 17.93 -21.72 35.00
C ILE A 59 16.63 -20.91 34.91
N TYR A 60 16.06 -20.50 36.05
CA TYR A 60 14.85 -19.69 36.08
C TYR A 60 15.05 -18.34 35.37
N VAL A 61 16.14 -17.63 35.72
CA VAL A 61 16.53 -16.38 35.08
C VAL A 61 16.72 -16.64 33.58
N LEU A 62 17.51 -17.62 33.16
CA LEU A 62 17.73 -17.94 31.74
C LEU A 62 16.43 -18.18 30.97
N ILE A 63 15.49 -18.94 31.54
CA ILE A 63 14.18 -19.20 30.92
C ILE A 63 13.36 -17.89 30.81
N SER A 64 13.35 -17.07 31.86
CA SER A 64 12.64 -15.78 31.84
C SER A 64 13.24 -14.83 30.80
N THR A 65 14.57 -14.73 30.74
CA THR A 65 15.28 -13.88 29.77
C THR A 65 15.02 -14.36 28.35
N GLN A 66 15.11 -15.66 28.06
CA GLN A 66 14.80 -16.19 26.72
C GLN A 66 13.37 -15.90 26.28
N LYS A 67 12.39 -16.02 27.20
CA LYS A 67 11.00 -15.65 26.90
C LYS A 67 10.88 -14.16 26.58
N GLN A 68 11.50 -13.31 27.39
CA GLN A 68 11.46 -11.85 27.21
C GLN A 68 12.15 -11.42 25.91
N THR A 69 13.32 -11.96 25.60
CA THR A 69 14.04 -11.70 24.34
C THR A 69 13.22 -12.14 23.12
N LYS A 70 12.55 -13.30 23.18
CA LYS A 70 11.68 -13.75 22.09
C LYS A 70 10.51 -12.80 21.87
N ILE A 71 9.86 -12.34 22.94
CA ILE A 71 8.76 -11.37 22.85
C ILE A 71 9.27 -10.06 22.23
N GLN A 72 10.38 -9.52 22.73
CA GLN A 72 10.98 -8.29 22.22
C GLN A 72 11.33 -8.38 20.74
N MET A 73 11.95 -9.49 20.30
CA MET A 73 12.31 -9.72 18.90
C MET A 73 11.08 -9.77 18.00
N VAL A 74 10.02 -10.47 18.41
CA VAL A 74 8.76 -10.53 17.65
C VAL A 74 8.11 -9.15 17.55
N THR A 75 8.06 -8.39 18.64
CA THR A 75 7.52 -7.02 18.63
C THR A 75 8.34 -6.10 17.72
N GLN A 76 9.67 -6.19 17.74
CA GLN A 76 10.55 -5.42 16.84
C GLN A 76 10.35 -5.79 15.36
N ILE A 77 10.26 -7.08 15.03
CA ILE A 77 10.01 -7.51 13.64
C ILE A 77 8.67 -6.98 13.15
N LYS A 78 7.61 -7.11 13.97
CA LYS A 78 6.29 -6.57 13.65
C LYS A 78 6.32 -5.06 13.46
N SER A 79 7.00 -4.31 14.33
CA SER A 79 7.09 -2.85 14.21
C SER A 79 7.81 -2.43 12.93
N VAL A 80 8.90 -3.11 12.56
CA VAL A 80 9.63 -2.84 11.31
C VAL A 80 8.76 -3.15 10.09
N GLN A 81 8.08 -4.31 10.06
CA GLN A 81 7.18 -4.68 8.96
C GLN A 81 6.05 -3.65 8.77
N LEU A 82 5.47 -3.18 9.88
CA LEU A 82 4.41 -2.17 9.85
C LEU A 82 4.94 -0.80 9.36
N GLN A 83 6.12 -0.38 9.80
CA GLN A 83 6.76 0.85 9.30
C GLN A 83 7.04 0.78 7.80
N THR A 84 7.60 -0.33 7.31
CA THR A 84 7.83 -0.55 5.88
C THR A 84 6.53 -0.52 5.08
N ARG A 85 5.45 -1.11 5.63
CA ARG A 85 4.11 -1.02 5.01
C ARG A 85 3.68 0.45 4.90
N LEU A 86 3.70 1.21 5.99
CA LEU A 86 3.30 2.63 5.98
C LEU A 86 4.12 3.48 4.99
N GLU A 87 5.43 3.24 4.93
CA GLU A 87 6.30 3.94 3.98
C GLU A 87 5.95 3.59 2.53
N ASN A 88 5.71 2.32 2.24
CA ASN A 88 5.23 1.90 0.93
C ASN A 88 3.87 2.52 0.59
N LEU A 89 2.94 2.60 1.55
CA LEU A 89 1.65 3.28 1.36
C LEU A 89 1.89 4.74 0.99
N ARG A 90 2.71 5.47 1.77
CA ARG A 90 3.04 6.88 1.47
C ARG A 90 3.62 7.04 0.07
N ASN A 91 4.52 6.17 -0.35
CA ASN A 91 5.11 6.19 -1.68
C ASN A 91 4.05 5.98 -2.78
N GLN A 92 3.11 5.05 -2.58
CA GLN A 92 1.98 4.84 -3.51
C GLN A 92 1.07 6.06 -3.57
N LEU A 93 0.66 6.63 -2.43
CA LEU A 93 -0.19 7.82 -2.35
C LEU A 93 0.47 9.04 -3.02
N ILE A 94 1.80 9.19 -2.88
CA ILE A 94 2.58 10.20 -3.60
C ILE A 94 2.58 9.93 -5.10
N GLY A 95 2.73 8.66 -5.53
CA GLY A 95 2.61 8.25 -6.92
C GLY A 95 1.28 8.68 -7.54
N ASN A 96 0.19 8.47 -6.80
CA ASN A 96 -1.17 8.83 -7.20
C ASN A 96 -1.33 10.33 -7.39
N TYR A 97 -0.75 11.13 -6.50
CA TYR A 97 -0.76 12.58 -6.66
C TYR A 97 0.04 13.05 -7.88
N LYS A 98 1.21 12.43 -8.11
CA LYS A 98 2.11 12.74 -9.24
C LYS A 98 1.52 12.35 -10.59
N MET A 99 0.68 11.32 -10.62
CA MET A 99 -0.05 10.89 -11.82
C MET A 99 -0.86 12.04 -12.45
N PHE A 100 -1.39 12.94 -11.62
CA PHE A 100 -2.11 14.14 -12.06
C PHE A 100 -1.16 15.29 -12.42
N ASP A 101 -0.31 15.08 -13.44
CA ASP A 101 0.68 16.05 -13.92
C ASP A 101 0.07 17.15 -14.82
N LEU A 102 -0.48 18.16 -14.18
CA LEU A 102 -1.08 19.32 -14.85
C LEU A 102 -0.05 20.25 -15.51
N GLN A 103 1.22 20.17 -15.10
CA GLN A 103 2.28 20.95 -15.73
C GLN A 103 2.57 20.39 -17.12
N SER A 104 2.75 19.07 -17.23
CA SER A 104 2.90 18.40 -18.52
C SER A 104 1.68 18.62 -19.41
N LEU A 105 0.47 18.60 -18.85
CA LEU A 105 -0.75 18.94 -19.59
C LEU A 105 -0.72 20.36 -20.17
N SER A 106 -0.27 21.33 -19.36
CA SER A 106 -0.17 22.74 -19.79
C SER A 106 0.90 22.93 -20.88
N ILE A 107 2.02 22.21 -20.78
CA ILE A 107 3.08 22.20 -21.79
C ILE A 107 2.55 21.59 -23.10
N ALA A 108 1.86 20.45 -23.04
CA ALA A 108 1.24 19.83 -24.20
C ALA A 108 0.22 20.78 -24.85
N ALA A 109 -0.65 21.42 -24.07
CA ALA A 109 -1.61 22.39 -24.58
C ALA A 109 -0.94 23.59 -25.26
N ASN A 110 0.21 24.06 -24.76
CA ASN A 110 1.00 25.10 -25.42
C ASN A 110 1.61 24.59 -26.73
N TYR A 111 2.17 23.39 -26.76
CA TYR A 111 2.70 22.81 -28.01
C TYR A 111 1.61 22.65 -29.08
N LEU A 112 0.40 22.26 -28.69
CA LEU A 112 -0.77 22.25 -29.59
C LEU A 112 -1.03 23.63 -30.19
N ARG A 113 -1.01 24.68 -29.36
CA ARG A 113 -1.25 26.07 -29.81
C ARG A 113 -0.20 26.60 -30.77
N TYR A 114 1.07 26.18 -30.60
CA TYR A 114 2.17 26.61 -31.46
C TYR A 114 2.43 25.68 -32.66
N GLY A 115 1.56 24.69 -32.89
CA GLY A 115 1.67 23.78 -34.04
C GLY A 115 2.74 22.69 -33.89
N ASN A 116 3.27 22.47 -32.69
CA ASN A 116 4.23 21.40 -32.43
C ASN A 116 3.52 20.11 -31.99
N TYR A 117 2.81 19.49 -32.92
CA TYR A 117 1.93 18.35 -32.64
C TYR A 117 2.68 17.10 -32.19
N LYS A 118 3.88 16.86 -32.73
CA LYS A 118 4.69 15.69 -32.39
C LYS A 118 5.09 15.68 -30.92
N ASP A 119 5.59 16.80 -30.41
CA ASP A 119 6.01 16.90 -29.01
C ASP A 119 4.79 16.88 -28.06
N ALA A 120 3.66 17.45 -28.49
CA ALA A 120 2.40 17.37 -27.74
C ALA A 120 1.90 15.92 -27.60
N VAL A 121 1.88 15.14 -28.70
CA VAL A 121 1.50 13.72 -28.71
C VAL A 121 2.39 12.91 -27.78
N GLU A 122 3.71 13.10 -27.84
CA GLU A 122 4.65 12.34 -27.02
C GLU A 122 4.41 12.57 -25.52
N ILE A 123 4.19 13.82 -25.11
CA ILE A 123 3.88 14.18 -23.72
C ILE A 123 2.55 13.53 -23.30
N LEU A 124 1.50 13.65 -24.11
CA LEU A 124 0.18 13.12 -23.78
C LEU A 124 0.15 11.59 -23.72
N LEU A 125 0.85 10.89 -24.61
CA LEU A 125 0.98 9.43 -24.57
C LEU A 125 1.74 8.97 -23.32
N LYS A 126 2.81 9.68 -22.95
CA LYS A 126 3.54 9.40 -21.70
C LYS A 126 2.66 9.63 -20.47
N MET A 127 1.85 10.69 -20.47
CA MET A 127 0.88 10.93 -19.41
C MET A 127 -0.16 9.81 -19.33
N ASN A 128 -0.68 9.36 -20.48
CA ASN A 128 -1.65 8.27 -20.54
C ASN A 128 -1.08 6.95 -19.99
N SER A 129 0.14 6.59 -20.43
CA SER A 129 0.84 5.41 -19.91
C SER A 129 1.11 5.49 -18.41
N ASN A 130 1.52 6.65 -17.89
CA ASN A 130 1.74 6.84 -16.47
C ASN A 130 0.43 6.67 -15.67
N MET A 131 -0.70 7.17 -16.19
CA MET A 131 -1.99 6.99 -15.55
C MET A 131 -2.41 5.52 -15.46
N GLU A 132 -2.29 4.80 -16.56
CA GLU A 132 -2.62 3.37 -16.60
C GLU A 132 -1.77 2.57 -15.59
N MET A 133 -0.45 2.80 -15.58
CA MET A 133 0.45 2.11 -14.67
C MET A 133 0.17 2.42 -13.19
N GLN A 134 -0.03 3.70 -12.84
CA GLN A 134 -0.26 4.12 -11.46
C GLN A 134 -1.66 3.74 -10.95
N SER A 135 -2.67 3.79 -11.81
CA SER A 135 -4.04 3.32 -11.49
C SER A 135 -4.03 1.83 -11.12
N ASN A 136 -3.39 1.01 -11.96
CA ASN A 136 -3.27 -0.43 -11.72
C ASN A 136 -2.44 -0.75 -10.47
N ALA A 137 -1.31 -0.05 -10.27
CA ALA A 137 -0.47 -0.23 -9.08
C ALA A 137 -1.21 0.11 -7.78
N SER A 138 -2.03 1.16 -7.78
CA SER A 138 -2.81 1.60 -6.62
C SER A 138 -3.80 0.55 -6.14
N CYS A 139 -4.49 -0.08 -7.08
CA CYS A 139 -5.50 -1.10 -6.78
C CYS A 139 -4.92 -2.33 -6.08
N LEU A 140 -3.62 -2.58 -6.22
CA LEU A 140 -2.94 -3.72 -5.61
C LEU A 140 -2.54 -3.49 -4.14
N TYR A 141 -2.59 -2.24 -3.66
CA TYR A 141 -2.14 -1.91 -2.32
C TYR A 141 -3.23 -2.08 -1.25
N PHE A 142 -4.49 -1.84 -1.61
CA PHE A 142 -5.62 -1.93 -0.68
C PHE A 142 -6.20 -3.35 -0.60
N SER A 143 -6.78 -3.68 0.55
CA SER A 143 -7.35 -5.01 0.77
C SER A 143 -8.65 -5.18 -0.03
N LEU A 144 -8.69 -6.16 -0.92
CA LEU A 144 -9.86 -6.42 -1.78
C LEU A 144 -11.06 -6.98 -1.01
N GLU A 145 -10.82 -7.72 0.07
CA GLU A 145 -11.89 -8.45 0.77
C GLU A 145 -12.59 -7.63 1.85
N ASN A 146 -11.90 -6.67 2.48
CA ASN A 146 -12.45 -5.84 3.55
C ASN A 146 -11.71 -4.48 3.62
N PRO A 147 -12.00 -3.55 2.69
CA PRO A 147 -11.45 -2.21 2.77
C PRO A 147 -12.03 -1.47 3.98
N SER A 148 -11.20 -0.70 4.67
CA SER A 148 -11.63 0.24 5.69
C SER A 148 -12.37 1.43 5.09
N ASP A 149 -13.21 2.08 5.89
CA ASP A 149 -13.99 3.24 5.44
C ASP A 149 -13.10 4.34 4.84
N GLU A 150 -11.91 4.58 5.41
CA GLU A 150 -10.97 5.55 4.86
C GLU A 150 -10.35 5.12 3.53
N GLU A 151 -10.12 3.83 3.30
CA GLU A 151 -9.66 3.30 2.01
C GLU A 151 -10.74 3.45 0.93
N VAL A 152 -12.01 3.19 1.29
CA VAL A 152 -13.16 3.41 0.38
C VAL A 152 -13.28 4.89 0.01
N ILE A 153 -13.27 5.78 1.00
CA ILE A 153 -13.34 7.24 0.77
C ILE A 153 -12.18 7.72 -0.10
N TYR A 154 -10.97 7.22 0.13
CA TYR A 154 -9.82 7.56 -0.69
C TYR A 154 -9.99 7.07 -2.13
N ASN A 155 -10.42 5.80 -2.32
CA ASN A 155 -10.62 5.20 -3.63
C ASN A 155 -11.71 5.91 -4.45
N ASP A 156 -12.81 6.31 -3.81
CA ASP A 156 -13.84 7.11 -4.49
C ASP A 156 -13.30 8.50 -4.84
N CYS A 157 -12.56 9.16 -3.92
CA CYS A 157 -11.97 10.47 -4.18
C CYS A 157 -10.95 10.44 -5.33
N ILE A 158 -10.11 9.41 -5.43
CA ILE A 158 -9.15 9.30 -6.54
C ILE A 158 -9.86 9.00 -7.86
N GLN A 159 -10.89 8.15 -7.88
CA GLN A 159 -11.67 7.86 -9.09
C GLN A 159 -12.42 9.10 -9.61
N GLU A 160 -13.00 9.92 -8.72
CA GLU A 160 -13.64 11.19 -9.07
C GLU A 160 -12.72 12.19 -9.81
N ILE A 161 -11.40 12.04 -9.66
CA ILE A 161 -10.39 12.89 -10.29
C ILE A 161 -9.80 12.17 -11.51
N MET A 162 -9.50 10.88 -11.37
CA MET A 162 -8.87 10.05 -12.38
C MET A 162 -9.72 9.88 -13.62
N ILE A 163 -11.02 9.63 -13.48
CA ILE A 163 -11.90 9.42 -14.63
C ILE A 163 -11.98 10.69 -15.51
N PRO A 164 -12.30 11.89 -14.95
CA PRO A 164 -12.31 13.12 -15.75
C PRO A 164 -10.93 13.47 -16.34
N TYR A 165 -9.85 13.23 -15.59
CA TYR A 165 -8.50 13.56 -16.04
C TYR A 165 -7.99 12.63 -17.13
N GLY A 166 -8.19 11.32 -16.99
CA GLY A 166 -7.90 10.33 -18.02
C GLY A 166 -8.69 10.61 -19.29
N CYS A 167 -9.99 10.93 -19.15
CA CYS A 167 -10.82 11.35 -20.25
C CYS A 167 -10.30 12.62 -20.93
N LEU A 168 -9.80 13.61 -20.17
CA LEU A 168 -9.23 14.83 -20.74
C LEU A 168 -7.98 14.54 -21.58
N VAL A 169 -7.07 13.74 -21.06
CA VAL A 169 -5.86 13.35 -21.80
C VAL A 169 -6.22 12.57 -23.07
N ASN A 170 -7.15 11.62 -22.99
CA ASN A 170 -7.62 10.85 -24.15
C ASN A 170 -8.30 11.73 -25.19
N ASP A 171 -9.12 12.70 -24.77
CA ASP A 171 -9.74 13.66 -25.69
C ASP A 171 -8.68 14.49 -26.43
N LEU A 172 -7.62 14.93 -25.74
CA LEU A 172 -6.54 15.68 -26.38
C LEU A 172 -5.74 14.83 -27.37
N ILE A 173 -5.47 13.57 -27.04
CA ILE A 173 -4.82 12.61 -27.95
C ILE A 173 -5.70 12.38 -29.19
N PHE A 174 -7.01 12.26 -29.00
CA PHE A 174 -7.98 12.04 -30.08
C PHE A 174 -8.09 13.24 -31.02
N VAL A 175 -8.10 14.47 -30.47
CA VAL A 175 -8.30 15.70 -31.26
C VAL A 175 -7.05 16.08 -32.07
N LEU A 176 -5.88 15.70 -31.59
CA LEU A 176 -4.58 15.98 -32.22
C LEU A 176 -4.51 15.72 -33.74
N PRO A 177 -4.83 14.51 -34.25
CA PRO A 177 -4.82 14.26 -35.69
C PRO A 177 -5.85 15.10 -36.47
N ILE A 178 -6.93 15.54 -35.82
CA ILE A 178 -7.95 16.41 -36.43
C ILE A 178 -7.37 17.82 -36.64
N ILE A 179 -6.79 18.41 -35.59
CA ILE A 179 -6.15 19.72 -35.66
C ILE A 179 -4.95 19.70 -36.62
N GLU A 180 -4.16 18.63 -36.61
CA GLU A 180 -3.03 18.49 -37.52
C GLU A 180 -3.50 18.47 -38.99
N ALA A 181 -4.61 17.79 -39.28
CA ALA A 181 -5.16 17.74 -40.63
C ALA A 181 -5.75 19.09 -41.08
N GLU A 182 -6.35 19.87 -40.19
CA GLU A 182 -6.81 21.23 -40.50
C GLU A 182 -5.68 22.15 -40.97
N MET A 183 -4.44 21.86 -40.55
CA MET A 183 -3.24 22.63 -40.92
C MET A 183 -2.59 22.13 -42.23
N ARG A 184 -3.11 21.05 -42.83
CA ARG A 184 -2.67 20.54 -44.14
C ARG A 184 -3.46 21.20 -45.27
N GLU A 185 -3.01 21.01 -46.51
CA GLU A 185 -3.68 21.54 -47.72
C GLU A 185 -5.12 21.03 -47.90
N VAL A 186 -5.46 19.89 -47.28
CA VAL A 186 -6.80 19.29 -47.31
C VAL A 186 -7.24 18.95 -45.88
N PRO A 187 -8.04 19.82 -45.24
CA PRO A 187 -8.67 19.54 -43.95
C PRO A 187 -9.60 18.33 -44.03
N MET A 188 -9.81 17.65 -42.90
CA MET A 188 -10.87 16.65 -42.80
C MET A 188 -12.24 17.33 -42.92
N SER A 189 -13.13 16.74 -43.70
CA SER A 189 -14.51 17.16 -43.77
C SER A 189 -15.26 16.84 -42.46
N PRO A 190 -16.34 17.58 -42.14
CA PRO A 190 -17.18 17.28 -40.97
C PRO A 190 -17.64 15.82 -40.87
N GLN A 191 -17.97 15.19 -42.00
CA GLN A 191 -18.37 13.79 -42.03
C GLN A 191 -17.22 12.85 -41.68
N GLU A 192 -16.01 13.10 -42.21
CA GLU A 192 -14.83 12.31 -41.87
C GLU A 192 -14.47 12.43 -40.39
N ILE A 193 -14.66 13.61 -39.79
CA ILE A 193 -14.47 13.81 -38.34
C ILE A 193 -15.46 12.96 -37.55
N VAL A 194 -16.75 12.95 -37.91
CA VAL A 194 -17.77 12.14 -37.23
C VAL A 194 -17.50 10.64 -37.37
N ASP A 195 -17.13 10.18 -38.58
CA ASP A 195 -16.83 8.77 -38.84
C ASP A 195 -15.58 8.31 -38.08
N TYR A 196 -14.52 9.14 -38.08
CA TYR A 196 -13.32 8.90 -37.27
C TYR A 196 -13.65 8.85 -35.78
N THR A 197 -14.46 9.79 -35.29
CA THR A 197 -14.91 9.82 -33.89
C THR A 197 -15.63 8.53 -33.52
N LYS A 198 -16.53 8.04 -34.38
CA LYS A 198 -17.30 6.82 -34.15
C LYS A 198 -16.40 5.61 -34.03
N GLN A 199 -15.43 5.48 -34.93
CA GLN A 199 -14.47 4.38 -34.86
C GLN A 199 -13.66 4.39 -33.55
N GLN A 200 -13.19 5.57 -33.13
CA GLN A 200 -12.42 5.71 -31.88
C GLN A 200 -13.28 5.45 -30.64
N TYR A 201 -14.53 5.91 -30.65
CA TYR A 201 -15.47 5.70 -29.56
C TYR A 201 -15.84 4.22 -29.40
N ASP A 202 -16.15 3.53 -30.50
CA ASP A 202 -16.47 2.10 -30.48
C ASP A 202 -15.27 1.27 -29.97
N TYR A 203 -14.06 1.61 -30.42
CA TYR A 203 -12.83 0.99 -29.92
C TYR A 203 -12.65 1.22 -28.41
N LEU A 204 -12.82 2.47 -27.94
CA LEU A 204 -12.71 2.79 -26.52
C LEU A 204 -13.75 2.03 -25.67
N MET A 205 -15.03 2.05 -26.06
CA MET A 205 -16.10 1.38 -25.33
C MET A 205 -15.90 -0.13 -25.26
N SER A 206 -15.34 -0.74 -26.30
CA SER A 206 -15.00 -2.17 -26.32
C SER A 206 -13.92 -2.55 -25.29
N ASN A 207 -13.06 -1.62 -24.89
CA ASN A 207 -11.99 -1.83 -23.92
C ASN A 207 -12.38 -1.49 -22.48
N LEU A 208 -13.51 -0.80 -22.27
CA LEU A 208 -14.01 -0.39 -20.94
C LEU A 208 -15.00 -1.39 -20.32
N VAL A 209 -15.00 -2.65 -20.76
CA VAL A 209 -15.96 -3.68 -20.30
C VAL A 209 -15.94 -3.87 -18.79
N TYR A 210 -14.76 -3.77 -18.16
CA TYR A 210 -14.57 -3.98 -16.72
C TYR A 210 -14.49 -2.68 -15.92
N ASP A 211 -14.41 -1.52 -16.58
CA ASP A 211 -14.39 -0.21 -15.94
C ASP A 211 -15.73 0.52 -16.14
N LEU A 212 -16.72 0.08 -15.38
CA LEU A 212 -18.10 0.56 -15.50
C LEU A 212 -18.24 2.05 -15.18
N LYS A 213 -17.46 2.58 -14.22
CA LYS A 213 -17.52 3.99 -13.84
C LYS A 213 -16.98 4.88 -14.97
N THR A 214 -15.85 4.50 -15.58
CA THR A 214 -15.33 5.23 -16.74
C THR A 214 -16.27 5.10 -17.93
N ARG A 215 -16.79 3.91 -18.21
CA ARG A 215 -17.77 3.70 -19.29
C ARG A 215 -18.99 4.62 -19.15
N GLN A 216 -19.61 4.63 -17.96
CA GLN A 216 -20.76 5.49 -17.67
C GLN A 216 -20.42 6.96 -17.90
N TYR A 217 -19.22 7.40 -17.49
CA TYR A 217 -18.78 8.78 -17.71
C TYR A 217 -18.75 9.18 -19.20
N TYR A 218 -18.35 8.28 -20.10
CA TYR A 218 -18.39 8.50 -21.54
C TYR A 218 -19.82 8.46 -22.10
N GLU A 219 -20.66 7.52 -21.66
CA GLU A 219 -22.06 7.40 -22.07
C GLU A 219 -22.90 8.64 -21.67
N GLU A 220 -22.59 9.28 -20.55
CA GLU A 220 -23.23 10.52 -20.09
C GLU A 220 -22.87 11.78 -20.90
N GLY A 221 -22.00 11.66 -21.91
CA GLY A 221 -21.67 12.80 -22.77
C GLY A 221 -20.57 13.72 -22.22
N ASN A 222 -19.79 13.26 -21.24
CA ASN A 222 -18.77 14.09 -20.60
C ASN A 222 -17.45 14.20 -21.40
N SER A 223 -17.29 13.43 -22.48
CA SER A 223 -16.09 13.44 -23.34
C SER A 223 -16.27 14.24 -24.63
N VAL A 224 -15.16 14.63 -25.27
CA VAL A 224 -15.20 15.25 -26.61
C VAL A 224 -15.76 14.28 -27.64
N LEU A 225 -15.35 13.00 -27.60
CA LEU A 225 -15.86 11.99 -28.53
C LEU A 225 -17.38 11.89 -28.45
N SER A 226 -17.93 11.76 -27.25
CA SER A 226 -19.38 11.64 -27.02
C SER A 226 -20.13 12.88 -27.51
N LYS A 227 -19.54 14.07 -27.37
CA LYS A 227 -20.15 15.33 -27.83
C LYS A 227 -20.16 15.42 -29.35
N ILE A 228 -19.06 15.03 -30.02
CA ILE A 228 -18.96 15.06 -31.48
C ILE A 228 -19.92 14.06 -32.13
N LEU A 229 -20.11 12.87 -31.55
CA LEU A 229 -21.06 11.87 -32.08
C LEU A 229 -22.51 12.37 -32.12
N ASN A 230 -22.84 13.35 -31.28
CA ASN A 230 -24.17 13.95 -31.22
C ASN A 230 -24.28 15.25 -32.04
N LEU A 231 -23.22 15.66 -32.74
CA LEU A 231 -23.27 16.84 -33.61
C LEU A 231 -23.96 16.54 -34.93
N GLU A 232 -24.82 17.45 -35.35
CA GLU A 232 -25.36 17.45 -36.71
C GLU A 232 -24.32 18.02 -37.68
N VAL A 233 -24.16 17.36 -38.83
CA VAL A 233 -23.29 17.83 -39.91
C VAL A 233 -24.03 18.92 -40.69
N ASN A 234 -23.75 20.17 -40.36
CA ASN A 234 -24.32 21.37 -40.97
C ASN A 234 -23.26 22.47 -41.12
N ASP A 235 -23.65 23.63 -41.65
CA ASP A 235 -22.75 24.77 -41.89
C ASP A 235 -22.11 25.32 -40.61
N ASP A 236 -22.74 25.12 -39.45
CA ASP A 236 -22.25 25.59 -38.14
C ASP A 236 -21.32 24.57 -37.46
N PHE A 237 -21.08 23.40 -38.06
CA PHE A 237 -20.32 22.29 -37.45
C PHE A 237 -18.96 22.75 -36.91
N SER A 238 -18.18 23.46 -37.72
CA SER A 238 -16.83 23.91 -37.34
C SER A 238 -16.85 24.88 -36.16
N ILE A 239 -17.90 25.70 -36.02
CA ILE A 239 -18.05 26.65 -34.91
C ILE A 239 -18.31 25.87 -33.62
N VAL A 240 -19.27 24.95 -33.66
CA VAL A 240 -19.66 24.15 -32.48
C VAL A 240 -18.54 23.19 -32.06
N PHE A 241 -17.86 22.58 -33.04
CA PHE A 241 -16.70 21.73 -32.80
C PHE A 241 -15.58 22.49 -32.06
N ASN A 242 -15.21 23.68 -32.55
CA ASN A 242 -14.19 24.50 -31.89
C ASN A 242 -14.60 24.97 -30.49
N ASP A 243 -15.88 25.26 -30.25
CA ASP A 243 -16.39 25.57 -28.91
C ASP A 243 -16.25 24.38 -27.94
N ILE A 244 -16.54 23.15 -28.40
CA ILE A 244 -16.33 21.93 -27.62
C ILE A 244 -14.86 21.77 -27.23
N LEU A 245 -13.93 21.96 -28.17
CA LEU A 245 -12.50 21.85 -27.92
C LEU A 245 -12.00 22.90 -26.92
N ASN A 246 -12.42 24.16 -27.11
CA ASN A 246 -12.02 25.26 -26.24
C ASN A 246 -12.52 25.07 -24.81
N LYS A 247 -13.78 24.64 -24.65
CA LYS A 247 -14.33 24.28 -23.33
C LYS A 247 -13.55 23.14 -22.69
N ARG A 248 -13.18 22.12 -23.48
CA ARG A 248 -12.43 20.97 -22.96
C ARG A 248 -11.06 21.36 -22.41
N LEU A 249 -10.35 22.27 -23.07
CA LEU A 249 -9.05 22.77 -22.60
C LEU A 249 -9.16 23.49 -21.24
N LEU A 250 -10.30 24.11 -20.95
CA LEU A 250 -10.57 24.80 -19.68
C LEU A 250 -10.89 23.83 -18.52
N ASP A 251 -11.29 22.58 -18.80
CA ASP A 251 -11.61 21.58 -17.77
C ASP A 251 -10.40 21.24 -16.88
N SER A 252 -9.17 21.44 -17.39
CA SER A 252 -7.92 21.26 -16.64
C SER A 252 -7.90 22.05 -15.32
N VAL A 253 -8.49 23.25 -15.30
CA VAL A 253 -8.57 24.12 -14.11
C VAL A 253 -9.52 23.52 -13.06
N SER A 254 -10.64 22.96 -13.50
CA SER A 254 -11.61 22.31 -12.61
C SER A 254 -10.98 21.09 -11.92
N ILE A 255 -10.25 20.27 -12.68
CA ILE A 255 -9.56 19.09 -12.15
C ILE A 255 -8.46 19.49 -11.16
N HIS A 256 -7.73 20.57 -11.43
CA HIS A 256 -6.71 21.09 -10.52
C HIS A 256 -7.28 21.39 -9.13
N SER A 257 -8.44 22.04 -9.08
CA SER A 257 -9.10 22.41 -7.81
C SER A 257 -9.43 21.18 -6.94
N LYS A 258 -9.72 20.03 -7.55
CA LYS A 258 -10.04 18.79 -6.84
C LYS A 258 -8.82 18.12 -6.21
N LYS A 259 -7.59 18.47 -6.61
CA LYS A 259 -6.36 17.89 -6.02
C LYS A 259 -6.23 18.20 -4.52
N TYR A 260 -6.77 19.33 -4.05
CA TYR A 260 -6.79 19.65 -2.62
C TYR A 260 -7.66 18.68 -1.80
N LYS A 261 -8.78 18.20 -2.39
CA LYS A 261 -9.62 17.17 -1.77
C LYS A 261 -8.84 15.86 -1.62
N LEU A 262 -8.08 15.47 -2.65
CA LEU A 262 -7.23 14.28 -2.61
C LEU A 262 -6.16 14.35 -1.51
N ILE A 263 -5.53 15.51 -1.32
CA ILE A 263 -4.55 15.72 -0.22
C ILE A 263 -5.22 15.50 1.14
N ALA A 264 -6.41 16.07 1.36
CA ALA A 264 -7.13 15.91 2.62
C ALA A 264 -7.51 14.44 2.89
N CYS A 265 -8.03 13.73 1.89
CA CYS A 265 -8.33 12.29 1.99
C CYS A 265 -7.07 11.45 2.26
N THR A 266 -5.96 11.79 1.60
CA THR A 266 -4.65 11.14 1.80
C THR A 266 -4.18 11.26 3.25
N GLU A 267 -4.27 12.46 3.83
CA GLU A 267 -3.88 12.67 5.23
C GLU A 267 -4.76 11.91 6.22
N GLN A 268 -6.07 11.82 5.94
CA GLN A 268 -7.00 11.07 6.80
C GLN A 268 -6.70 9.57 6.77
N LEU A 269 -6.45 9.01 5.59
CA LEU A 269 -6.06 7.61 5.42
C LEU A 269 -4.76 7.30 6.17
N LEU A 270 -3.72 8.14 6.00
CA LEU A 270 -2.45 7.97 6.70
C LEU A 270 -2.61 8.03 8.22
N LYS A 271 -3.41 8.97 8.74
CA LYS A 271 -3.70 9.07 10.18
C LYS A 271 -4.47 7.84 10.69
N SER A 272 -5.38 7.27 9.91
CA SER A 272 -6.10 6.04 10.27
C SER A 272 -5.14 4.86 10.38
N GLU A 273 -4.27 4.67 9.38
CA GLU A 273 -3.25 3.61 9.37
C GLU A 273 -2.24 3.76 10.51
N GLU A 274 -1.77 4.98 10.79
CA GLU A 274 -0.90 5.27 11.94
C GLU A 274 -1.56 4.92 13.28
N ARG A 275 -2.85 5.25 13.45
CA ARG A 275 -3.61 4.90 14.67
C ARG A 275 -3.78 3.39 14.82
N LYS A 276 -4.05 2.67 13.72
CA LYS A 276 -4.11 1.20 13.71
C LYS A 276 -2.76 0.61 14.15
N MET A 277 -1.65 1.19 13.69
CA MET A 277 -0.30 0.79 14.12
C MET A 277 -0.05 1.03 15.61
N SER A 278 -0.38 2.21 16.16
CA SER A 278 -0.19 2.50 17.58
C SER A 278 -0.94 1.51 18.47
N LYS A 279 -2.19 1.19 18.14
CA LYS A 279 -2.99 0.20 18.89
C LYS A 279 -2.41 -1.21 18.86
N LEU A 280 -1.78 -1.61 17.75
CA LEU A 280 -1.14 -2.93 17.61
C LEU A 280 0.19 -3.05 18.36
N LEU A 281 0.82 -1.93 18.69
CA LEU A 281 2.07 -1.88 19.46
C LEU A 281 1.84 -1.74 20.97
N GLU A 282 0.70 -1.17 21.37
CA GLU A 282 0.30 -0.98 22.78
C GLU A 282 -0.45 -2.19 23.37
N GLY A 283 -0.95 -3.10 22.53
CA GLY A 283 -1.62 -4.36 22.92
C GLY A 283 -0.69 -5.56 23.01
#